data_AF-A0A960JK95-F1
#
_entry.id   AF-A0A960JK95-F1
#
_cell.length_a   1.000
_cell.length_b   1.000
_cell.length_c   1.000
_cell.angle_alpha   90.00
_cell.angle_beta   90.00
_cell.angle_gamma   90.00
#
_symmetry.space_group_name_H-M   'P 1'
#
loop_
_entity.id
_entity.type
_entity.pdbx_description
1 polymer ?
#
loop_
_entity_poly.entity_id
_entity_poly.type
_entity_poly.pdbx_seq_one_letter_code
_entity_poly.pdbx_strand_id
1 'polypeptide(L)'
;VFYYLVDTYDLRALGLREKLAPFQIGRAIYHLEKRRGFLSNRKSGDSKEEGVVLGSIKELSETLKEQEHKTVAEFLVKQEKKRGRYLSRKMIEQEFEEFWSKQTNFHPTILNNELKAEIKDTIFFQRPIRSQRGLIGKCSFETDKKRCDMARQPAQRIRFWQDINNLKLQDENSLEWEFLNTEERQNLAKELEKKEKLSYKQIRRILKIDEAVSINLEENDKIIKGNTTAYAMRKAIGVNWDKLDEARQERLVEELFRIESPDSLKTRLKDYWKLDELQSEKLLKTQLESGYSRLSLKAIRKVLPKMIEKGLRYDEAVIGAYGDHRKLFEMDSLDQLPQPPQDLRNPIVSKALNELRKVVNAIIREYGKPDEIRVELARELKLSKKQKDRTIQQQNKNKIANQEAEDFYKKKFGVDKVSFEDKLKYRLWKEAEEHCPYTGESIPPELLLSDKVDIEHIIPYSRCFDNSYMNKTICLSEFNRNIKKNQTPYEVHSGNEQDYFEVLKRTESLPWPKRRRFEQKELDEDSMIGRQLSDTRYISREARKYLLKLYENEQKVSVLPGQATAGLWHHWGLNAILAEGDIDIKNRDDHRHHVIDAIVVALTNRSLFQYISRLSKRNRRDLRKD
;
A
#
# COMPACT_ATOMS: atom_id res chain seq x y z
N VAL A 1 -36.16 31.44 -29.47
CA VAL A 1 -34.86 30.76 -29.71
C VAL A 1 -33.69 31.38 -28.91
N PHE A 2 -33.82 32.56 -28.27
CA PHE A 2 -32.75 33.20 -27.48
C PHE A 2 -32.44 32.60 -26.09
N TYR A 3 -33.22 31.63 -25.60
CA TYR A 3 -33.15 31.14 -24.21
C TYR A 3 -31.89 30.33 -23.87
N TYR A 4 -31.13 29.84 -24.85
CA TYR A 4 -29.94 29.01 -24.63
C TYR A 4 -28.63 29.79 -24.43
N LEU A 5 -28.63 31.11 -24.61
CA LEU A 5 -27.39 31.91 -24.72
C LEU A 5 -26.80 32.42 -23.38
N VAL A 6 -27.56 32.43 -22.28
CA VAL A 6 -27.03 32.95 -21.01
C VAL A 6 -26.24 31.86 -20.28
N ASP A 7 -24.97 32.14 -20.01
CA ASP A 7 -24.09 31.27 -19.24
C ASP A 7 -24.66 31.08 -17.83
N THR A 8 -24.72 29.83 -17.37
CA THR A 8 -25.15 29.46 -16.03
C THR A 8 -24.29 30.06 -14.91
N TYR A 9 -23.01 30.33 -15.14
CA TYR A 9 -22.17 31.06 -14.18
C TYR A 9 -22.64 32.50 -14.03
N ASP A 10 -23.03 33.14 -15.14
CA ASP A 10 -23.52 34.51 -15.14
C ASP A 10 -24.91 34.58 -14.48
N LEU A 11 -25.79 33.61 -14.74
CA LEU A 11 -27.07 33.49 -14.03
C LEU A 11 -26.90 33.35 -12.51
N ARG A 12 -25.95 32.52 -12.07
CA ARG A 12 -25.65 32.34 -10.64
C ARG A 12 -25.15 33.64 -10.00
N ALA A 13 -24.29 34.39 -10.69
CA ALA A 13 -23.79 35.67 -10.19
C ALA A 13 -24.86 36.78 -10.22
N LEU A 14 -25.63 36.89 -11.31
CA LEU A 14 -26.71 37.87 -11.46
C LEU A 14 -27.83 37.66 -10.44
N GLY A 15 -28.19 36.41 -10.14
CA GLY A 15 -29.22 36.09 -9.15
C GLY A 15 -28.85 36.43 -7.70
N LEU A 16 -27.61 36.86 -7.43
CA LEU A 16 -27.24 37.41 -6.12
C LEU A 16 -27.63 38.90 -5.99
N ARG A 17 -28.02 39.54 -7.08
CA ARG A 17 -28.24 40.99 -7.15
C ARG A 17 -29.61 41.34 -7.72
N GLU A 18 -30.02 40.62 -8.77
CA GLU A 18 -31.19 40.94 -9.58
C GLU A 18 -32.29 39.88 -9.49
N LYS A 19 -33.52 40.26 -9.86
CA LYS A 19 -34.64 39.34 -10.01
C LYS A 19 -34.45 38.49 -11.26
N LEU A 20 -34.32 37.17 -11.09
CA LEU A 20 -34.29 36.25 -12.22
C LEU A 20 -35.69 35.72 -12.53
N ALA A 21 -35.93 35.30 -13.77
CA ALA A 21 -37.14 34.55 -14.10
C ALA A 21 -37.08 33.13 -13.49
N PRO A 22 -38.23 32.51 -13.12
CA PRO A 22 -38.25 31.20 -12.46
C PRO A 22 -37.45 30.11 -13.20
N PHE A 23 -37.51 30.08 -14.53
CA PHE A 23 -36.73 29.11 -15.32
C PHE A 23 -35.21 29.36 -15.27
N GLN A 24 -34.76 30.61 -15.09
CA GLN A 24 -33.34 30.96 -14.92
C GLN A 24 -32.84 30.51 -13.55
N ILE A 25 -33.67 30.66 -12.51
CA ILE A 25 -33.42 30.14 -11.15
C ILE A 25 -33.23 28.62 -11.22
N GLY A 26 -34.15 27.91 -11.89
CA GLY A 26 -34.04 26.47 -12.11
C GLY A 26 -32.74 26.07 -12.83
N ARG A 27 -32.32 26.82 -13.87
CA ARG A 27 -31.04 26.56 -14.56
C ARG A 27 -29.81 26.80 -13.69
N ALA A 28 -29.81 27.85 -12.86
CA ALA A 28 -28.72 28.13 -11.93
C ALA A 28 -28.59 27.00 -10.88
N ILE A 29 -29.71 26.58 -10.30
CA ILE A 29 -29.78 25.47 -9.33
C ILE A 29 -29.34 24.15 -9.97
N TYR A 30 -29.83 23.83 -11.17
CA TYR A 30 -29.40 22.63 -11.90
C TYR A 30 -27.90 22.63 -12.20
N HIS A 31 -27.31 23.80 -12.45
CA HIS A 31 -25.88 23.92 -12.63
C HIS A 31 -25.10 23.68 -11.31
N LEU A 32 -25.64 24.10 -10.16
CA LEU A 32 -25.06 23.79 -8.85
C LEU A 32 -25.07 22.28 -8.57
N GLU A 33 -26.14 21.55 -8.93
CA GLU A 33 -26.21 20.08 -8.85
C GLU A 33 -25.06 19.42 -9.62
N LYS A 34 -24.93 19.76 -10.90
CA LYS A 34 -23.90 19.21 -11.78
C LYS A 34 -22.48 19.52 -11.29
N ARG A 35 -22.31 20.61 -10.53
CA ARG A 35 -21.02 21.14 -10.06
C ARG A 35 -20.99 21.39 -8.55
N ARG A 36 -21.56 20.46 -7.79
CA ARG A 36 -21.75 20.55 -6.34
C ARG A 36 -20.48 20.57 -5.47
N GLY A 37 -19.29 20.54 -6.08
CA GLY A 37 -18.02 20.61 -5.36
C GLY A 37 -17.64 19.31 -4.64
N PHE A 38 -16.38 19.25 -4.24
CA PHE A 38 -15.74 18.13 -3.56
C PHE A 38 -16.13 18.09 -2.08
N LEU A 39 -16.58 16.92 -1.62
CA LEU A 39 -16.79 16.60 -0.20
C LEU A 39 -15.87 15.41 0.14
N SER A 40 -14.96 15.60 1.10
CA SER A 40 -14.12 14.49 1.56
C SER A 40 -14.98 13.50 2.34
N ASN A 41 -14.88 12.23 1.99
CA ASN A 41 -15.55 11.14 2.70
C ASN A 41 -14.64 10.50 3.78
N ARG A 42 -13.43 11.03 3.98
CA ARG A 42 -12.46 10.46 4.92
C ARG A 42 -12.47 11.24 6.23
N LYS A 43 -12.35 10.52 7.35
CA LYS A 43 -12.13 11.10 8.68
C LYS A 43 -10.75 11.78 8.81
N SER A 44 -9.82 11.52 7.89
CA SER A 44 -8.51 12.15 7.79
C SER A 44 -8.13 12.44 6.34
N GLY A 45 -7.66 13.66 6.05
CA GLY A 45 -7.29 14.16 4.72
C GLY A 45 -5.95 13.65 4.16
N ASP A 46 -5.55 12.43 4.48
CA ASP A 46 -4.21 11.88 4.18
C ASP A 46 -4.19 11.02 2.90
N SER A 47 -4.69 11.51 1.76
CA SER A 47 -4.31 10.95 0.45
C SER A 47 -3.78 12.03 -0.48
N LYS A 48 -2.76 11.71 -1.29
CA LYS A 48 -2.03 12.67 -2.14
C LYS A 48 -2.96 13.44 -3.09
N GLU A 49 -3.89 12.73 -3.74
CA GLU A 49 -4.90 13.33 -4.62
C GLU A 49 -5.84 14.27 -3.84
N GLU A 50 -6.33 13.85 -2.66
CA GLU A 50 -7.13 14.73 -1.82
C GLU A 50 -6.31 15.92 -1.28
N GLY A 51 -5.01 15.75 -1.02
CA GLY A 51 -4.11 16.81 -0.57
C GLY A 51 -3.94 17.91 -1.62
N VAL A 52 -3.76 17.54 -2.89
CA VAL A 52 -3.74 18.50 -4.02
C VAL A 52 -5.08 19.19 -4.15
N VAL A 53 -6.18 18.44 -4.13
CA VAL A 53 -7.55 18.99 -4.22
C VAL A 53 -7.83 19.95 -3.06
N LEU A 54 -7.49 19.57 -1.83
CA LEU A 54 -7.69 20.38 -0.62
C LEU A 54 -6.76 21.60 -0.59
N GLY A 55 -5.52 21.45 -1.09
CA GLY A 55 -4.56 22.55 -1.27
C GLY A 55 -5.11 23.60 -2.23
N SER A 56 -5.51 23.19 -3.44
CA SER A 56 -6.14 24.10 -4.42
C SER A 56 -7.44 24.73 -3.91
N ILE A 57 -8.25 23.98 -3.15
CA ILE A 57 -9.45 24.51 -2.50
C ILE A 57 -9.09 25.57 -1.44
N LYS A 58 -8.01 25.35 -0.69
CA LYS A 58 -7.53 26.29 0.34
C LYS A 58 -7.02 27.58 -0.31
N GLU A 59 -6.16 27.48 -1.31
CA GLU A 59 -5.68 28.63 -2.09
C GLU A 59 -6.85 29.41 -2.68
N LEU A 60 -7.81 28.73 -3.32
CA LEU A 60 -9.01 29.39 -3.83
C LEU A 60 -9.83 30.07 -2.72
N SER A 61 -9.95 29.44 -1.56
CA SER A 61 -10.65 30.04 -0.41
C SER A 61 -9.99 31.34 0.05
N GLU A 62 -8.66 31.38 0.02
CA GLU A 62 -7.86 32.55 0.39
C GLU A 62 -8.03 33.65 -0.69
N THR A 63 -7.91 33.30 -1.96
CA THR A 63 -8.15 34.23 -3.09
C THR A 63 -9.55 34.84 -3.06
N LEU A 64 -10.59 34.03 -2.77
CA LEU A 64 -11.97 34.54 -2.66
C LEU A 64 -12.10 35.59 -1.56
N LYS A 65 -11.41 35.41 -0.42
CA LYS A 65 -11.41 36.37 0.69
C LYS A 65 -10.62 37.63 0.33
N GLU A 66 -9.44 37.49 -0.24
CA GLU A 66 -8.57 38.60 -0.63
C GLU A 66 -9.23 39.50 -1.69
N GLN A 67 -9.97 38.91 -2.63
CA GLN A 67 -10.69 39.63 -3.67
C GLN A 67 -12.12 40.01 -3.26
N GLU A 68 -12.48 39.85 -1.98
CA GLU A 68 -13.77 40.20 -1.40
C GLU A 68 -14.99 39.60 -2.15
N HIS A 69 -14.81 38.42 -2.72
CA HIS A 69 -15.86 37.68 -3.40
C HIS A 69 -16.70 36.88 -2.40
N LYS A 70 -18.01 37.14 -2.35
CA LYS A 70 -18.93 36.43 -1.44
C LYS A 70 -19.24 35.01 -1.90
N THR A 71 -19.27 34.78 -3.21
CA THR A 71 -19.59 33.47 -3.79
C THR A 71 -18.61 33.05 -4.88
N VAL A 72 -18.60 31.75 -5.19
CA VAL A 72 -17.73 31.20 -6.24
C VAL A 72 -18.16 31.67 -7.62
N ALA A 73 -19.48 31.81 -7.86
CA ALA A 73 -19.98 32.35 -9.13
C ALA A 73 -19.44 33.76 -9.43
N GLU A 74 -19.46 34.69 -8.45
CA GLU A 74 -18.95 36.05 -8.65
C GLU A 74 -17.47 36.08 -9.04
N PHE A 75 -16.68 35.17 -8.48
CA PHE A 75 -15.28 35.01 -8.84
C PHE A 75 -15.12 34.40 -10.23
N LEU A 76 -15.78 33.27 -10.50
CA LEU A 76 -15.61 32.51 -11.74
C LEU A 76 -16.07 33.27 -12.98
N VAL A 77 -17.08 34.14 -12.89
CA VAL A 77 -17.55 34.96 -14.03
C VAL A 77 -16.45 35.90 -14.52
N LYS A 78 -15.57 36.37 -13.63
CA LYS A 78 -14.42 37.24 -13.98
C LYS A 78 -13.21 36.47 -14.53
N GLN A 79 -13.23 35.14 -14.50
CA GLN A 79 -12.09 34.32 -14.94
C GLN A 79 -12.22 33.97 -16.42
N GLU A 80 -11.12 34.09 -17.17
CA GLU A 80 -11.04 33.69 -18.58
C GLU A 80 -11.41 32.20 -18.77
N LYS A 81 -10.89 31.35 -17.90
CA LYS A 81 -11.26 29.93 -17.83
C LYS A 81 -12.13 29.71 -16.60
N LYS A 82 -13.41 29.36 -16.73
CA LYS A 82 -14.31 29.08 -15.58
C LYS A 82 -14.19 27.64 -15.03
N ARG A 83 -13.60 26.72 -15.81
CA ARG A 83 -13.49 25.28 -15.51
C ARG A 83 -12.05 24.84 -15.19
N GLY A 84 -11.91 23.66 -14.55
CA GLY A 84 -10.61 23.08 -14.21
C GLY A 84 -10.05 23.51 -12.85
N ARG A 85 -10.91 24.05 -11.96
CA ARG A 85 -10.57 24.36 -10.57
C ARG A 85 -11.33 23.43 -9.63
N TYR A 86 -10.70 23.09 -8.51
CA TYR A 86 -11.35 22.35 -7.43
C TYR A 86 -12.14 23.30 -6.54
N LEU A 87 -13.42 22.99 -6.33
CA LEU A 87 -14.34 23.73 -5.47
C LEU A 87 -14.73 22.84 -4.31
N SER A 88 -14.82 23.38 -3.09
CA SER A 88 -15.35 22.62 -1.96
C SER A 88 -16.87 22.58 -1.99
N ARG A 89 -17.46 21.49 -1.47
CA ARG A 89 -18.90 21.37 -1.23
C ARG A 89 -19.45 22.54 -0.42
N LYS A 90 -18.71 22.93 0.64
CA LYS A 90 -19.08 24.03 1.53
C LYS A 90 -19.21 25.37 0.80
N MET A 91 -18.31 25.68 -0.14
CA MET A 91 -18.41 26.90 -0.94
C MET A 91 -19.68 26.93 -1.80
N ILE A 92 -20.05 25.79 -2.38
CA ILE A 92 -21.25 25.69 -3.23
C ILE A 92 -22.52 25.73 -2.38
N GLU A 93 -22.51 25.12 -1.20
CA GLU A 93 -23.61 25.25 -0.23
C GLU A 93 -23.79 26.70 0.22
N GLN A 94 -22.70 27.41 0.54
CA GLN A 94 -22.76 28.84 0.87
C GLN A 94 -23.33 29.67 -0.28
N GLU A 95 -22.89 29.43 -1.52
CA GLU A 95 -23.45 30.09 -2.68
C GLU A 95 -24.94 29.78 -2.89
N PHE A 96 -25.34 28.52 -2.71
CA PHE A 96 -26.75 28.12 -2.79
C PHE A 96 -27.60 28.86 -1.75
N GLU A 97 -27.13 28.96 -0.50
CA GLU A 97 -27.83 29.66 0.58
C GLU A 97 -28.02 31.15 0.28
N GLU A 98 -26.96 31.82 -0.18
CA GLU A 98 -27.01 33.24 -0.56
C GLU A 98 -27.93 33.49 -1.77
N PHE A 99 -27.76 32.67 -2.82
CA PHE A 99 -28.59 32.72 -4.03
C PHE A 99 -30.07 32.50 -3.71
N TRP A 100 -30.38 31.47 -2.91
CA TRP A 100 -31.73 31.15 -2.50
C TRP A 100 -32.36 32.27 -1.69
N SER A 101 -31.64 32.76 -0.66
CA SER A 101 -32.08 33.85 0.21
C SER A 101 -32.42 35.09 -0.62
N LYS A 102 -31.56 35.46 -1.57
CA LYS A 102 -31.80 36.61 -2.43
C LYS A 102 -33.00 36.44 -3.36
N GLN A 103 -33.11 35.30 -4.04
CA GLN A 103 -34.21 35.06 -4.97
C GLN A 103 -35.57 34.88 -4.26
N THR A 104 -35.57 34.41 -3.00
CA THR A 104 -36.78 34.30 -2.17
C THR A 104 -37.45 35.67 -1.97
N ASN A 105 -36.66 36.75 -1.81
CA ASN A 105 -37.20 38.10 -1.70
C ASN A 105 -37.98 38.55 -2.95
N PHE A 106 -37.65 38.01 -4.12
CA PHE A 106 -38.31 38.34 -5.38
C PHE A 106 -39.44 37.36 -5.76
N HIS A 107 -39.40 36.13 -5.24
CA HIS A 107 -40.34 35.04 -5.54
C HIS A 107 -40.78 34.27 -4.29
N PRO A 108 -41.35 34.93 -3.26
CA PRO A 108 -41.63 34.31 -1.96
C PRO A 108 -42.73 33.23 -2.03
N THR A 109 -43.61 33.30 -3.02
CA THR A 109 -44.68 32.31 -3.23
C THR A 109 -44.17 31.01 -3.86
N ILE A 110 -43.04 31.06 -4.57
CA ILE A 110 -42.45 29.89 -5.26
C ILE A 110 -41.32 29.31 -4.40
N LEU A 111 -40.45 30.15 -3.86
CA LEU A 111 -39.24 29.74 -3.14
C LEU A 111 -39.48 29.71 -1.62
N ASN A 112 -40.16 28.67 -1.15
CA ASN A 112 -40.42 28.47 0.28
C ASN A 112 -39.35 27.57 0.95
N ASN A 113 -39.42 27.47 2.30
CA ASN A 113 -38.45 26.70 3.09
C ASN A 113 -38.52 25.19 2.88
N GLU A 114 -39.70 24.65 2.58
CA GLU A 114 -39.88 23.22 2.30
C GLU A 114 -39.17 22.84 1.00
N LEU A 115 -39.43 23.58 -0.07
CA LEU A 115 -38.78 23.40 -1.37
C LEU A 115 -37.26 23.63 -1.27
N LYS A 116 -36.82 24.61 -0.46
CA LYS A 116 -35.40 24.83 -0.18
C LYS A 116 -34.75 23.58 0.39
N ALA A 117 -35.37 22.96 1.41
CA ALA A 117 -34.85 21.78 2.07
C ALA A 117 -34.78 20.58 1.10
N GLU A 118 -35.83 20.37 0.31
CA GLU A 118 -35.90 19.30 -0.70
C GLU A 118 -34.82 19.46 -1.79
N ILE A 119 -34.68 20.68 -2.34
CA ILE A 119 -33.67 20.96 -3.37
C ILE A 119 -32.26 20.86 -2.78
N LYS A 120 -32.03 21.38 -1.57
CA LYS A 120 -30.73 21.30 -0.91
C LYS A 120 -30.31 19.84 -0.67
N ASP A 121 -31.22 19.01 -0.17
CA ASP A 121 -30.96 17.58 -0.01
C ASP A 121 -30.67 16.92 -1.36
N THR A 122 -31.50 17.17 -2.38
CA THR A 122 -31.31 16.60 -3.73
C THR A 122 -29.94 16.93 -4.31
N ILE A 123 -29.48 18.18 -4.17
CA ILE A 123 -28.18 18.63 -4.69
C ILE A 123 -27.04 18.03 -3.88
N PHE A 124 -27.10 18.11 -2.56
CA PHE A 124 -25.93 17.89 -1.72
C PHE A 124 -25.86 16.50 -1.10
N PHE A 125 -26.94 15.72 -1.15
CA PHE A 125 -26.98 14.35 -0.66
C PHE A 125 -25.92 13.48 -1.36
N GLN A 126 -25.16 12.76 -0.54
CA GLN A 126 -24.18 11.80 -0.98
C GLN A 126 -24.35 10.53 -0.16
N ARG A 127 -24.46 9.39 -0.86
CA ARG A 127 -24.58 8.08 -0.19
C ARG A 127 -23.32 7.84 0.65
N PRO A 128 -23.48 7.40 1.91
CA PRO A 128 -22.34 7.05 2.74
C PRO A 128 -21.57 5.88 2.13
N ILE A 129 -20.26 5.83 2.39
CA ILE A 129 -19.42 4.72 1.95
C ILE A 129 -19.91 3.44 2.61
N ARG A 130 -20.04 2.37 1.82
CA ARG A 130 -20.42 1.05 2.36
C ARG A 130 -19.36 0.54 3.32
N SER A 131 -19.82 0.00 4.45
CA SER A 131 -18.94 -0.63 5.43
C SER A 131 -18.13 -1.77 4.81
N GLN A 132 -16.81 -1.70 4.93
CA GLN A 132 -15.89 -2.74 4.45
C GLN A 132 -15.64 -3.84 5.50
N ARG A 133 -16.40 -3.85 6.61
CA ARG A 133 -16.20 -4.82 7.70
C ARG A 133 -16.38 -6.28 7.28
N GLY A 134 -17.14 -6.55 6.20
CA GLY A 134 -17.27 -7.88 5.60
C GLY A 134 -15.97 -8.40 4.97
N LEU A 135 -15.07 -7.50 4.57
CA LEU A 135 -13.81 -7.82 3.90
C LEU A 135 -12.67 -8.14 4.87
N ILE A 136 -12.90 -8.02 6.19
CA ILE A 136 -11.90 -8.32 7.22
C ILE A 136 -11.66 -9.84 7.25
N GLY A 137 -10.41 -10.23 7.10
CA GLY A 137 -10.00 -11.64 7.14
C GLY A 137 -10.28 -12.30 8.49
N LYS A 138 -10.33 -13.63 8.50
CA LYS A 138 -10.53 -14.43 9.71
C LYS A 138 -9.22 -14.65 10.48
N CYS A 139 -9.34 -14.93 11.76
CA CYS A 139 -8.21 -15.27 12.63
C CYS A 139 -7.61 -16.63 12.24
N SER A 140 -6.29 -16.76 12.40
CA SER A 140 -5.57 -18.00 12.10
C SER A 140 -5.95 -19.19 12.99
N PHE A 141 -6.41 -18.95 14.23
CA PHE A 141 -6.73 -20.00 15.20
C PHE A 141 -8.22 -20.08 15.55
N GLU A 142 -8.90 -18.94 15.63
CA GLU A 142 -10.34 -18.87 15.86
C GLU A 142 -11.02 -18.58 14.50
N THR A 143 -11.15 -19.62 13.67
CA THR A 143 -11.50 -19.52 12.24
C THR A 143 -12.93 -19.00 11.98
N ASP A 144 -13.78 -18.92 13.01
CA ASP A 144 -15.10 -18.29 12.98
C ASP A 144 -15.05 -16.78 13.33
N LYS A 145 -13.94 -16.29 13.88
CA LYS A 145 -13.78 -14.90 14.32
C LYS A 145 -12.97 -14.05 13.35
N LYS A 146 -13.37 -12.79 13.20
CA LYS A 146 -12.62 -11.78 12.45
C LYS A 146 -11.34 -11.38 13.17
N ARG A 147 -10.35 -10.94 12.40
CA ARG A 147 -9.10 -10.35 12.90
C ARG A 147 -9.36 -9.10 13.74
N CYS A 148 -8.54 -8.92 14.77
CA CYS A 148 -8.60 -7.80 15.71
C CYS A 148 -8.06 -6.53 15.05
N ASP A 149 -8.73 -5.40 15.29
CA ASP A 149 -8.27 -4.08 14.84
C ASP A 149 -6.99 -3.67 15.59
N MET A 150 -6.01 -3.13 14.86
CA MET A 150 -4.75 -2.66 15.46
C MET A 150 -4.94 -1.46 16.39
N ALA A 151 -6.05 -0.72 16.30
CA ALA A 151 -6.40 0.33 17.23
C ALA A 151 -6.68 -0.20 18.65
N ARG A 152 -7.02 -1.48 18.82
CA ARG A 152 -7.28 -2.05 20.15
C ARG A 152 -5.97 -2.29 20.91
N GLN A 153 -5.93 -1.88 22.17
CA GLN A 153 -4.75 -2.03 23.03
C GLN A 153 -4.24 -3.48 23.10
N PRO A 154 -5.08 -4.53 23.25
CA PRO A 154 -4.59 -5.91 23.25
C PRO A 154 -3.81 -6.31 21.98
N ALA A 155 -4.21 -5.79 20.81
CA ALA A 155 -3.52 -6.06 19.55
C ALA A 155 -2.14 -5.38 19.45
N GLN A 156 -2.00 -4.20 20.08
CA GLN A 156 -0.70 -3.52 20.17
C GLN A 156 0.19 -4.18 21.22
N ARG A 157 -0.39 -4.62 22.34
CA ARG A 157 0.32 -5.34 23.42
C ARG A 157 0.93 -6.64 22.92
N ILE A 158 0.18 -7.48 22.21
CA ILE A 158 0.74 -8.73 21.69
C ILE A 158 1.90 -8.48 20.72
N ARG A 159 1.85 -7.40 19.93
CA ARG A 159 2.95 -7.02 19.03
C ARG A 159 4.21 -6.69 19.81
N PHE A 160 4.15 -5.75 20.76
CA PHE A 160 5.37 -5.32 21.43
C PHE A 160 5.87 -6.37 22.43
N TRP A 161 5.00 -7.19 23.03
CA TRP A 161 5.43 -8.33 23.85
C TRP A 161 6.11 -9.43 23.04
N GLN A 162 5.73 -9.59 21.76
CA GLN A 162 6.47 -10.45 20.85
C GLN A 162 7.88 -9.90 20.60
N ASP A 163 8.04 -8.59 20.44
CA ASP A 163 9.36 -7.98 20.29
C ASP A 163 10.19 -8.15 21.58
N ILE A 164 9.62 -7.80 22.75
CA ILE A 164 10.26 -7.92 24.07
C ILE A 164 10.74 -9.37 24.34
N ASN A 165 9.88 -10.37 24.13
CA ASN A 165 10.23 -11.77 24.43
C ASN A 165 11.23 -12.38 23.42
N ASN A 166 11.46 -11.72 22.29
CA ASN A 166 12.47 -12.10 21.31
C ASN A 166 13.76 -11.29 21.41
N LEU A 167 13.81 -10.25 22.26
CA LEU A 167 15.03 -9.49 22.50
C LEU A 167 16.06 -10.37 23.19
N LYS A 168 17.26 -10.37 22.62
CA LYS A 168 18.44 -10.99 23.18
C LYS A 168 19.59 -10.00 23.21
N LEU A 169 20.40 -10.14 24.24
CA LEU A 169 21.61 -9.38 24.48
C LEU A 169 22.83 -10.30 24.28
N GLN A 170 23.91 -9.73 23.80
CA GLN A 170 25.20 -10.40 23.68
C GLN A 170 26.29 -9.45 24.16
N ASP A 171 27.03 -9.85 25.19
CA ASP A 171 28.24 -9.16 25.65
C ASP A 171 29.37 -9.35 24.62
N GLU A 172 30.29 -8.38 24.48
CA GLU A 172 31.47 -8.51 23.60
C GLU A 172 32.33 -9.72 23.97
N ASN A 173 32.34 -10.12 25.24
CA ASN A 173 33.12 -11.24 25.75
C ASN A 173 32.36 -12.58 25.68
N SER A 174 31.06 -12.56 25.36
CA SER A 174 30.23 -13.77 25.29
C SER A 174 29.87 -14.10 23.85
N LEU A 175 30.05 -15.37 23.47
CA LEU A 175 29.58 -15.87 22.18
C LEU A 175 28.09 -16.25 22.21
N GLU A 176 27.44 -16.16 23.37
CA GLU A 176 26.06 -16.57 23.56
C GLU A 176 25.08 -15.39 23.62
N TRP A 177 23.90 -15.60 23.04
CA TRP A 177 22.81 -14.64 23.06
C TRP A 177 21.83 -14.98 24.17
N GLU A 178 21.74 -14.12 25.16
CA GLU A 178 20.88 -14.30 26.33
C GLU A 178 19.56 -13.53 26.18
N PHE A 179 18.46 -14.13 26.64
CA PHE A 179 17.18 -13.42 26.69
C PHE A 179 17.12 -12.48 27.89
N LEU A 180 16.35 -11.39 27.76
CA LEU A 180 16.05 -10.51 28.88
C LEU A 180 15.43 -11.28 30.04
N ASN A 181 15.72 -10.87 31.28
CA ASN A 181 15.07 -11.42 32.47
C ASN A 181 13.65 -10.84 32.66
N THR A 182 12.89 -11.38 33.61
CA THR A 182 11.49 -10.96 33.84
C THR A 182 11.37 -9.49 34.20
N GLU A 183 12.27 -8.95 35.02
CA GLU A 183 12.22 -7.55 35.47
C GLU A 183 12.50 -6.59 34.30
N GLU A 184 13.52 -6.87 33.50
CA GLU A 184 13.87 -6.12 32.30
C GLU A 184 12.70 -6.05 31.30
N ARG A 185 12.06 -7.20 31.04
CA ARG A 185 10.89 -7.27 30.16
C ARG A 185 9.75 -6.41 30.69
N GLN A 186 9.47 -6.48 31.99
CA GLN A 186 8.41 -5.67 32.63
C GLN A 186 8.74 -4.17 32.60
N ASN A 187 10.00 -3.78 32.78
CA ASN A 187 10.42 -2.38 32.71
C ASN A 187 10.24 -1.81 31.29
N LEU A 188 10.62 -2.56 30.26
CA LEU A 188 10.35 -2.17 28.87
C LEU A 188 8.85 -2.08 28.56
N ALA A 189 8.07 -3.07 29.00
CA ALA A 189 6.63 -3.10 28.78
C ALA A 189 5.92 -1.90 29.42
N LYS A 190 6.30 -1.52 30.65
CA LYS A 190 5.76 -0.33 31.34
C LYS A 190 5.98 0.95 30.55
N GLU A 191 7.15 1.10 29.93
CA GLU A 191 7.48 2.26 29.11
C GLU A 191 6.73 2.25 27.77
N LEU A 192 6.64 1.08 27.12
CA LEU A 192 5.88 0.90 25.87
C LEU A 192 4.37 1.11 26.05
N GLU A 193 3.82 0.87 27.24
CA GLU A 193 2.42 1.15 27.53
C GLU A 193 2.10 2.66 27.59
N LYS A 194 3.12 3.50 27.81
CA LYS A 194 3.01 4.95 27.93
C LYS A 194 3.41 5.68 26.65
N LYS A 195 4.42 5.18 25.94
CA LYS A 195 5.04 5.84 24.80
C LYS A 195 4.51 5.30 23.47
N GLU A 196 4.49 6.16 22.45
CA GLU A 196 4.17 5.77 21.08
C GLU A 196 5.18 4.73 20.53
N LYS A 197 6.45 4.91 20.87
CA LYS A 197 7.59 4.09 20.42
C LYS A 197 8.78 4.21 21.36
N LEU A 198 9.66 3.21 21.33
CA LEU A 198 11.00 3.25 21.90
C LEU A 198 12.07 3.04 20.83
N SER A 199 13.11 3.87 20.86
CA SER A 199 14.35 3.62 20.10
C SER A 199 15.30 2.71 20.87
N TYR A 200 16.23 2.04 20.19
CA TYR A 200 17.24 1.22 20.86
C TYR A 200 18.11 2.03 21.83
N LYS A 201 18.38 3.31 21.54
CA LYS A 201 19.03 4.24 22.47
C LYS A 201 18.24 4.44 23.78
N GLN A 202 16.91 4.35 23.74
CA GLN A 202 16.06 4.43 24.93
C GLN A 202 16.00 3.07 25.63
N ILE A 203 15.92 1.98 24.87
CA ILE A 203 15.95 0.60 25.40
C ILE A 203 17.24 0.37 26.19
N ARG A 204 18.41 0.74 25.65
CA ARG A 204 19.70 0.65 26.34
C ARG A 204 19.70 1.38 27.68
N ARG A 205 19.16 2.62 27.70
CA ARG A 205 19.00 3.41 28.93
C ARG A 205 18.05 2.77 29.96
N ILE A 206 16.96 2.16 29.51
CA ILE A 206 15.99 1.50 30.41
C ILE A 206 16.57 0.21 30.99
N LEU A 207 17.28 -0.56 30.17
CA LEU A 207 17.94 -1.81 30.58
C LEU A 207 19.27 -1.57 31.33
N LYS A 208 19.79 -0.33 31.31
CA LYS A 208 21.08 0.05 31.90
C LYS A 208 22.25 -0.77 31.33
N ILE A 209 22.23 -0.99 30.03
CA ILE A 209 23.28 -1.75 29.31
C ILE A 209 24.21 -0.80 28.54
N ASP A 210 25.48 -1.18 28.45
CA ASP A 210 26.53 -0.43 27.76
C ASP A 210 26.33 -0.41 26.23
N GLU A 211 26.99 0.51 25.52
CA GLU A 211 26.98 0.54 24.05
C GLU A 211 27.68 -0.67 23.41
N ALA A 212 28.66 -1.25 24.11
CA ALA A 212 29.37 -2.47 23.70
C ALA A 212 28.45 -3.70 23.56
N VAL A 213 27.37 -3.79 24.35
CA VAL A 213 26.44 -4.92 24.32
C VAL A 213 25.64 -4.90 23.02
N SER A 214 25.67 -6.00 22.26
CA SER A 214 24.90 -6.16 21.04
C SER A 214 23.46 -6.59 21.31
N ILE A 215 22.50 -6.08 20.54
CA ILE A 215 21.08 -6.46 20.62
C ILE A 215 20.66 -7.12 19.30
N ASN A 216 20.09 -8.33 19.36
CA ASN A 216 19.81 -9.14 18.15
C ASN A 216 18.81 -8.52 17.16
N LEU A 217 17.93 -7.63 17.65
CA LEU A 217 16.93 -6.95 16.85
C LEU A 217 17.33 -5.51 16.48
N GLU A 218 18.51 -5.05 16.93
CA GLU A 218 19.06 -3.74 16.63
C GLU A 218 19.65 -3.74 15.22
N GLU A 219 18.81 -3.38 14.26
CA GLU A 219 19.23 -2.97 12.93
C GLU A 219 19.01 -1.45 12.81
N ASN A 220 19.82 -0.78 11.98
CA ASN A 220 19.79 0.67 11.78
C ASN A 220 18.34 1.23 11.71
N ASP A 221 18.01 2.09 12.68
CA ASP A 221 16.73 2.77 12.97
C ASP A 221 15.47 1.91 13.14
N LYS A 222 15.59 0.63 13.55
CA LYS A 222 14.39 -0.07 14.05
C LYS A 222 13.97 0.50 15.40
N ILE A 223 12.66 0.67 15.57
CA ILE A 223 12.00 1.13 16.79
C ILE A 223 11.02 0.03 17.24
N ILE A 224 10.76 -0.08 18.53
CA ILE A 224 9.65 -0.89 19.04
C ILE A 224 8.45 0.04 19.21
N LYS A 225 7.35 -0.24 18.50
CA LYS A 225 6.11 0.52 18.64
C LYS A 225 5.41 0.13 19.94
N GLY A 226 5.07 1.11 20.76
CA GLY A 226 4.33 0.91 22.00
C GLY A 226 2.81 0.87 21.80
N ASN A 227 2.10 1.24 22.86
CA ASN A 227 0.66 1.40 22.87
C ASN A 227 0.29 2.78 22.30
N THR A 228 0.32 2.87 20.97
CA THR A 228 0.03 4.09 20.21
C THR A 228 -1.38 4.61 20.49
N THR A 229 -2.34 3.72 20.73
CA THR A 229 -3.71 4.11 21.10
C THR A 229 -3.74 4.78 22.47
N ALA A 230 -3.20 4.14 23.51
CA ALA A 230 -3.20 4.74 24.85
C ALA A 230 -2.42 6.07 24.87
N TYR A 231 -1.31 6.15 24.15
CA TYR A 231 -0.56 7.41 23.96
C TYR A 231 -1.43 8.50 23.34
N ALA A 232 -2.16 8.18 22.25
CA ALA A 232 -3.04 9.13 21.59
C ALA A 232 -4.22 9.57 22.49
N MET A 233 -4.80 8.65 23.26
CA MET A 233 -5.86 8.96 24.22
C MET A 233 -5.38 9.90 25.33
N ARG A 234 -4.19 9.65 25.90
CA ARG A 234 -3.60 10.56 26.89
C ARG A 234 -3.35 11.95 26.32
N LYS A 235 -2.95 12.05 25.05
CA LYS A 235 -2.79 13.34 24.37
C LYS A 235 -4.13 14.07 24.19
N ALA A 236 -5.22 13.33 23.97
CA ALA A 236 -6.55 13.89 23.74
C ALA A 236 -7.28 14.29 25.04
N ILE A 237 -7.31 13.39 26.03
CA ILE A 237 -8.12 13.54 27.25
C ILE A 237 -7.31 13.49 28.57
N GLY A 238 -5.99 13.39 28.49
CA GLY A 238 -5.10 13.47 29.65
C GLY A 238 -5.41 12.42 30.72
N VAL A 239 -5.44 12.87 31.98
CA VAL A 239 -5.65 12.04 33.17
C VAL A 239 -7.00 11.30 33.14
N ASN A 240 -8.00 11.81 32.41
CA ASN A 240 -9.28 11.13 32.28
C ASN A 240 -9.16 9.76 31.62
N TRP A 241 -8.14 9.53 30.78
CA TRP A 241 -7.86 8.22 30.22
C TRP A 241 -7.41 7.21 31.28
N ASP A 242 -6.47 7.61 32.13
CA ASP A 242 -5.87 6.72 33.14
C ASP A 242 -6.82 6.45 34.32
N LYS A 243 -7.89 7.25 34.48
CA LYS A 243 -8.99 6.99 35.43
C LYS A 243 -9.96 5.90 34.96
N LEU A 244 -9.97 5.58 33.66
CA LEU A 244 -10.83 4.52 33.12
C LEU A 244 -10.20 3.16 33.39
N ASP A 245 -11.01 2.22 33.85
CA ASP A 245 -10.63 0.81 33.85
C ASP A 245 -10.42 0.29 32.42
N GLU A 246 -9.78 -0.86 32.29
CA GLU A 246 -9.43 -1.45 30.99
C GLU A 246 -10.67 -1.72 30.12
N ALA A 247 -11.79 -2.12 30.71
CA ALA A 247 -13.02 -2.40 29.95
C ALA A 247 -13.64 -1.12 29.38
N ARG A 248 -13.59 -0.02 30.14
CA ARG A 248 -14.03 1.30 29.69
C ARG A 248 -13.06 1.90 28.66
N GLN A 249 -11.76 1.72 28.84
CA GLN A 249 -10.76 2.09 27.83
C GLN A 249 -11.03 1.39 26.49
N GLU A 250 -11.21 0.06 26.50
CA GLU A 250 -11.52 -0.71 25.30
C GLU A 250 -12.83 -0.24 24.65
N ARG A 251 -13.87 0.07 25.46
CA ARG A 251 -15.16 0.55 24.95
C ARG A 251 -15.04 1.91 24.27
N LEU A 252 -14.32 2.86 24.86
CA LEU A 252 -14.12 4.19 24.28
C LEU A 252 -13.39 4.07 22.93
N VAL A 253 -12.30 3.29 22.90
CA VAL A 253 -11.54 3.03 21.67
C VAL A 253 -12.42 2.41 20.59
N GLU A 254 -13.25 1.44 20.98
CA GLU A 254 -14.20 0.77 20.08
C GLU A 254 -15.26 1.72 19.51
N GLU A 255 -15.82 2.62 20.33
CA GLU A 255 -16.78 3.62 19.86
C GLU A 255 -16.16 4.59 18.84
N LEU A 256 -14.91 5.02 19.03
CA LEU A 256 -14.23 5.97 18.13
C LEU A 256 -14.10 5.47 16.68
N PHE A 257 -13.80 4.18 16.49
CA PHE A 257 -13.73 3.59 15.15
C PHE A 257 -15.03 2.93 14.69
N ARG A 258 -15.99 2.66 15.59
CA ARG A 258 -17.28 2.07 15.22
C ARG A 258 -18.35 3.07 14.84
N ILE A 259 -18.40 4.22 15.49
CA ILE A 259 -19.39 5.27 15.22
C ILE A 259 -18.89 6.06 14.00
N GLU A 260 -19.59 5.95 12.89
CA GLU A 260 -19.16 6.51 11.61
C GLU A 260 -19.42 8.03 11.55
N SER A 261 -20.58 8.48 12.04
CA SER A 261 -20.97 9.89 12.08
C SER A 261 -20.15 10.68 13.11
N PRO A 262 -19.40 11.72 12.70
CA PRO A 262 -18.69 12.61 13.63
C PRO A 262 -19.62 13.29 14.63
N ASP A 263 -20.81 13.73 14.20
CA ASP A 263 -21.77 14.41 15.07
C ASP A 263 -22.34 13.46 16.11
N SER A 264 -22.74 12.25 15.70
CA SER A 264 -23.22 11.23 16.64
C SER A 264 -22.13 10.82 17.63
N LEU A 265 -20.88 10.72 17.17
CA LEU A 265 -19.74 10.46 18.06
C LEU A 265 -19.50 11.63 19.02
N LYS A 266 -19.58 12.88 18.55
CA LYS A 266 -19.45 14.09 19.39
C LYS A 266 -20.49 14.11 20.51
N THR A 267 -21.75 13.88 20.16
CA THR A 267 -22.85 13.78 21.13
C THR A 267 -22.60 12.64 22.12
N ARG A 268 -22.19 11.46 21.64
CA ARG A 268 -21.86 10.31 22.50
C ARG A 268 -20.73 10.62 23.50
N LEU A 269 -19.68 11.31 23.07
CA LEU A 269 -18.56 11.70 23.92
C LEU A 269 -18.97 12.70 25.02
N LYS A 270 -19.86 13.63 24.71
CA LYS A 270 -20.39 14.58 25.71
C LYS A 270 -21.38 13.93 26.67
N ASP A 271 -22.38 13.23 26.13
CA ASP A 271 -23.54 12.83 26.93
C ASP A 271 -23.23 11.60 27.80
N TYR A 272 -22.51 10.62 27.26
CA TYR A 272 -22.19 9.38 27.96
C TYR A 272 -20.82 9.43 28.65
N TRP A 273 -19.78 9.90 27.95
CA TRP A 273 -18.42 9.95 28.50
C TRP A 273 -18.15 11.19 29.34
N LYS A 274 -19.06 12.18 29.34
CA LYS A 274 -18.96 13.43 30.10
C LYS A 274 -17.64 14.18 29.83
N LEU A 275 -17.17 14.12 28.59
CA LEU A 275 -16.00 14.85 28.14
C LEU A 275 -16.39 16.26 27.74
N ASP A 276 -15.51 17.23 28.00
CA ASP A 276 -15.74 18.62 27.60
C ASP A 276 -15.66 18.80 26.07
N GLU A 277 -16.01 19.99 25.59
CA GLU A 277 -15.99 20.34 24.17
C GLU A 277 -14.61 20.11 23.54
N LEU A 278 -13.56 20.59 24.21
CA LEU A 278 -12.19 20.56 23.71
C LEU A 278 -11.66 19.12 23.62
N GLN A 279 -11.94 18.31 24.64
CA GLN A 279 -11.60 16.89 24.70
C GLN A 279 -12.32 16.11 23.61
N SER A 280 -13.62 16.36 23.44
CA SER A 280 -14.42 15.73 22.39
C SER A 280 -13.89 16.05 21.00
N GLU A 281 -13.53 17.32 20.74
CA GLU A 281 -12.92 17.73 19.48
C GLU A 281 -11.54 17.13 19.24
N LYS A 282 -10.70 17.02 20.29
CA LYS A 282 -9.40 16.35 20.19
C LYS A 282 -9.56 14.87 19.85
N LEU A 283 -10.52 14.17 20.48
CA LEU A 283 -10.80 12.76 20.18
C LEU A 283 -11.31 12.56 18.75
N LEU A 284 -12.19 13.43 18.25
CA LEU A 284 -12.67 13.38 16.86
C LEU A 284 -11.53 13.51 15.84
N LYS A 285 -10.49 14.27 16.19
CA LYS A 285 -9.29 14.47 15.36
C LYS A 285 -8.19 13.41 15.61
N THR A 286 -8.37 12.53 16.59
CA THR A 286 -7.35 11.56 16.97
C THR A 286 -7.27 10.44 15.93
N GLN A 287 -6.07 10.24 15.38
CA GLN A 287 -5.80 9.13 14.47
C GLN A 287 -5.36 7.89 15.24
N LEU A 288 -6.11 6.80 15.08
CA LEU A 288 -5.76 5.51 15.64
C LEU A 288 -4.98 4.66 14.63
N GLU A 289 -4.20 3.71 15.14
CA GLU A 289 -3.40 2.83 14.29
C GLU A 289 -4.31 1.98 13.39
N SER A 290 -4.10 2.06 12.08
CA SER A 290 -4.89 1.33 11.09
C SER A 290 -4.38 -0.09 10.87
N GLY A 291 -5.25 -0.93 10.31
CA GLY A 291 -4.93 -2.31 9.97
C GLY A 291 -5.43 -3.32 11.00
N TYR A 292 -5.08 -4.58 10.78
CA TYR A 292 -5.60 -5.70 11.57
C TYR A 292 -4.48 -6.63 11.98
N SER A 293 -4.54 -7.12 13.22
CA SER A 293 -3.72 -8.22 13.71
C SER A 293 -4.03 -9.51 12.93
N ARG A 294 -3.11 -10.49 12.96
CA ARG A 294 -3.37 -11.84 12.43
C ARG A 294 -4.35 -12.62 13.32
N LEU A 295 -4.50 -12.21 14.57
CA LEU A 295 -5.33 -12.85 15.58
C LEU A 295 -6.66 -12.11 15.78
N SER A 296 -7.70 -12.83 16.19
CA SER A 296 -8.91 -12.23 16.74
C SER A 296 -8.67 -11.73 18.15
N LEU A 297 -9.55 -10.86 18.65
CA LEU A 297 -9.49 -10.39 20.04
C LEU A 297 -9.58 -11.57 21.03
N LYS A 298 -10.43 -12.56 20.74
CA LYS A 298 -10.54 -13.81 21.51
C LYS A 298 -9.21 -14.55 21.57
N ALA A 299 -8.52 -14.68 20.44
CA ALA A 299 -7.23 -15.35 20.40
C ALA A 299 -6.14 -14.59 21.13
N ILE A 300 -6.11 -13.27 21.01
CA ILE A 300 -5.17 -12.42 21.74
C ILE A 300 -5.35 -12.59 23.25
N ARG A 301 -6.59 -12.59 23.74
CA ARG A 301 -6.88 -12.77 25.18
C ARG A 301 -6.46 -14.13 25.73
N LYS A 302 -6.33 -15.16 24.89
CA LYS A 302 -5.81 -16.48 25.30
C LYS A 302 -4.28 -16.57 25.30
N VAL A 303 -3.63 -15.88 24.36
CA VAL A 303 -2.19 -15.96 24.10
C VAL A 303 -1.41 -14.94 24.93
N LEU A 304 -1.89 -13.69 24.99
CA LEU A 304 -1.17 -12.58 25.61
C LEU A 304 -0.80 -12.82 27.08
N PRO A 305 -1.70 -13.32 27.96
CA PRO A 305 -1.34 -13.57 29.37
C PRO A 305 -0.14 -14.52 29.52
N LYS A 306 -0.04 -15.54 28.67
CA LYS A 306 1.08 -16.50 28.68
C LYS A 306 2.40 -15.84 28.29
N MET A 307 2.37 -14.86 27.40
CA MET A 307 3.57 -14.10 27.02
C MET A 307 4.01 -13.15 28.14
N ILE A 308 3.07 -12.56 28.87
CA ILE A 308 3.34 -11.59 29.94
C ILE A 308 3.81 -12.31 31.21
N GLU A 309 3.04 -13.29 31.69
CA GLU A 309 3.24 -13.92 32.99
C GLU A 309 4.39 -14.92 32.98
N LYS A 310 4.51 -15.71 31.90
CA LYS A 310 5.51 -16.78 31.78
C LYS A 310 6.69 -16.39 30.90
N GLY A 311 6.66 -15.20 30.28
CA GLY A 311 7.73 -14.77 29.39
C GLY A 311 7.90 -15.63 28.13
N LEU A 312 6.87 -16.37 27.74
CA LEU A 312 6.93 -17.30 26.60
C LEU A 312 7.04 -16.55 25.29
N ARG A 313 7.79 -17.11 24.33
CA ARG A 313 7.74 -16.62 22.95
C ARG A 313 6.35 -16.84 22.35
N TYR A 314 6.05 -16.12 21.27
CA TYR A 314 4.75 -16.21 20.61
C TYR A 314 4.37 -17.65 20.22
N ASP A 315 5.31 -18.41 19.65
CA ASP A 315 5.10 -19.81 19.26
C ASP A 315 4.74 -20.70 20.46
N GLU A 316 5.48 -20.56 21.57
CA GLU A 316 5.25 -21.31 22.81
C GLU A 316 3.92 -20.91 23.47
N ALA A 317 3.59 -19.62 23.48
CA ALA A 317 2.34 -19.11 24.04
C ALA A 317 1.12 -19.56 23.24
N VAL A 318 1.24 -19.65 21.90
CA VAL A 318 0.21 -20.23 21.03
C VAL A 318 0.05 -21.71 21.32
N ILE A 319 1.14 -22.47 21.43
CA ILE A 319 1.09 -23.91 21.77
C ILE A 319 0.41 -24.11 23.12
N GLY A 320 0.76 -23.31 24.13
CA GLY A 320 0.11 -23.37 25.43
C GLY A 320 -1.38 -22.97 25.42
N ALA A 321 -1.87 -22.26 24.40
CA ALA A 321 -3.25 -21.81 24.28
C ALA A 321 -4.13 -22.70 23.39
N TYR A 322 -3.55 -23.34 22.37
CA TYR A 322 -4.26 -24.09 21.33
C TYR A 322 -3.70 -25.49 21.07
N GLY A 323 -2.64 -25.91 21.76
CA GLY A 323 -1.89 -27.12 21.45
C GLY A 323 -1.01 -26.98 20.21
N ASP A 324 -0.47 -28.10 19.72
CA ASP A 324 0.29 -28.12 18.47
C ASP A 324 -0.65 -27.88 17.28
N HIS A 325 -0.85 -26.61 16.96
CA HIS A 325 -1.71 -26.11 15.89
C HIS A 325 -1.28 -26.56 14.49
N ARG A 326 -0.11 -27.19 14.34
CA ARG A 326 0.25 -27.91 13.10
C ARG A 326 -0.64 -29.13 12.86
N LYS A 327 -1.28 -29.65 13.92
CA LYS A 327 -2.25 -30.77 13.87
C LYS A 327 -3.71 -30.32 13.73
N LEU A 328 -4.01 -29.01 13.81
CA LEU A 328 -5.39 -28.49 13.72
C LEU A 328 -5.98 -28.51 12.31
N PHE A 329 -5.22 -28.98 11.32
CA PHE A 329 -5.71 -29.31 10.00
C PHE A 329 -5.73 -30.84 9.89
N GLU A 330 -6.63 -31.51 10.60
CA GLU A 330 -7.12 -32.80 10.12
C GLU A 330 -7.75 -32.51 8.76
N MET A 331 -6.98 -32.78 7.70
CA MET A 331 -7.42 -32.58 6.34
C MET A 331 -8.09 -33.89 5.93
N ASP A 332 -9.41 -33.89 5.82
CA ASP A 332 -10.13 -35.00 5.20
C ASP A 332 -9.51 -35.28 3.83
N SER A 333 -9.06 -36.52 3.62
CA SER A 333 -8.53 -36.94 2.32
C SER A 333 -9.68 -37.05 1.34
N LEU A 334 -9.75 -36.13 0.38
CA LEU A 334 -10.73 -36.21 -0.69
C LEU A 334 -10.22 -37.13 -1.81
N ASP A 335 -11.13 -37.83 -2.47
CA ASP A 335 -10.83 -38.62 -3.67
C ASP A 335 -10.57 -37.74 -4.89
N GLN A 336 -11.21 -36.57 -4.95
CA GLN A 336 -11.06 -35.60 -6.02
C GLN A 336 -11.00 -34.18 -5.48
N LEU A 337 -10.41 -33.26 -6.27
CA LEU A 337 -10.38 -31.85 -5.90
C LEU A 337 -11.81 -31.26 -5.98
N PRO A 338 -12.26 -30.56 -4.91
CA PRO A 338 -13.57 -29.90 -4.87
C PRO A 338 -13.56 -28.66 -5.77
N GLN A 339 -14.54 -27.78 -5.68
CA GLN A 339 -14.42 -26.46 -6.34
C GLN A 339 -13.36 -25.60 -5.62
N PRO A 340 -12.61 -24.74 -6.36
CA PRO A 340 -11.68 -23.81 -5.73
C PRO A 340 -12.39 -22.84 -4.77
N PRO A 341 -11.68 -22.29 -3.77
CA PRO A 341 -12.28 -21.34 -2.82
C PRO A 341 -12.86 -20.10 -3.52
N GLN A 342 -14.11 -19.76 -3.21
CA GLN A 342 -14.80 -18.60 -3.79
C GLN A 342 -14.32 -17.25 -3.24
N ASP A 343 -13.59 -17.24 -2.12
CA ASP A 343 -13.06 -16.04 -1.47
C ASP A 343 -11.75 -15.53 -2.07
N LEU A 344 -11.27 -16.15 -3.15
CA LEU A 344 -10.09 -15.71 -3.90
C LEU A 344 -10.40 -14.43 -4.69
N ARG A 345 -9.87 -13.31 -4.21
CA ARG A 345 -10.07 -11.97 -4.83
C ARG A 345 -9.32 -11.76 -6.15
N ASN A 346 -8.28 -12.55 -6.44
CA ASN A 346 -7.52 -12.41 -7.68
C ASN A 346 -8.12 -13.36 -8.74
N PRO A 347 -8.73 -12.83 -9.82
CA PRO A 347 -9.40 -13.64 -10.84
C PRO A 347 -8.43 -14.55 -11.61
N ILE A 348 -7.17 -14.13 -11.79
CA ILE A 348 -6.14 -14.94 -12.48
C ILE A 348 -5.84 -16.21 -11.66
N VAL A 349 -5.74 -16.07 -10.34
CA VAL A 349 -5.50 -17.20 -9.44
C VAL A 349 -6.70 -18.14 -9.42
N SER A 350 -7.91 -17.59 -9.39
CA SER A 350 -9.14 -18.38 -9.46
C SER A 350 -9.22 -19.19 -10.76
N LYS A 351 -8.89 -18.56 -11.90
CA LYS A 351 -8.83 -19.25 -13.20
C LYS A 351 -7.77 -20.36 -13.19
N ALA A 352 -6.56 -20.07 -12.70
CA ALA A 352 -5.48 -21.06 -12.64
C ALA A 352 -5.83 -22.29 -11.78
N LEU A 353 -6.48 -22.09 -10.61
CA LEU A 353 -6.90 -23.21 -9.76
C LEU A 353 -8.05 -24.02 -10.38
N ASN A 354 -8.93 -23.38 -11.15
CA ASN A 354 -9.98 -24.09 -11.89
C ASN A 354 -9.41 -24.98 -13.00
N GLU A 355 -8.44 -24.48 -13.76
CA GLU A 355 -7.75 -25.31 -14.77
C GLU A 355 -6.93 -26.43 -14.12
N LEU A 356 -6.21 -26.13 -13.03
CA LEU A 356 -5.50 -27.15 -12.24
C LEU A 356 -6.44 -28.26 -11.76
N ARG A 357 -7.63 -27.89 -11.25
CA ARG A 357 -8.66 -28.85 -10.82
C ARG A 357 -9.06 -29.78 -11.96
N LYS A 358 -9.33 -29.24 -13.16
CA LYS A 358 -9.75 -30.03 -14.32
C LYS A 358 -8.69 -31.07 -14.69
N VAL A 359 -7.43 -30.63 -14.79
CA VAL A 359 -6.30 -31.49 -15.16
C VAL A 359 -6.08 -32.58 -14.12
N VAL A 360 -5.97 -32.21 -12.84
CA VAL A 360 -5.70 -33.18 -11.76
C VAL A 360 -6.85 -34.17 -11.62
N ASN A 361 -8.11 -33.72 -11.66
CA ASN A 361 -9.25 -34.64 -11.59
C ASN A 361 -9.35 -35.52 -12.85
N ALA A 362 -8.87 -35.07 -14.02
CA ALA A 362 -8.78 -35.93 -15.20
C ALA A 362 -7.73 -37.03 -15.02
N ILE A 363 -6.55 -36.69 -14.51
CA ILE A 363 -5.49 -37.67 -14.17
C ILE A 363 -6.02 -38.68 -13.14
N ILE A 364 -6.71 -38.21 -12.09
CA ILE A 364 -7.29 -39.09 -11.07
C ILE A 364 -8.31 -40.06 -11.66
N ARG A 365 -9.16 -39.62 -12.59
CA ARG A 365 -10.15 -40.48 -13.24
C ARG A 365 -9.50 -41.56 -14.10
N GLU A 366 -8.43 -41.22 -14.81
CA GLU A 366 -7.79 -42.12 -15.78
C GLU A 366 -6.79 -43.08 -15.11
N TYR A 367 -5.97 -42.57 -14.19
CA TYR A 367 -4.81 -43.29 -13.64
C TYR A 367 -4.91 -43.54 -12.14
N GLY A 368 -5.99 -43.11 -11.49
CA GLY A 368 -6.13 -43.14 -10.04
C GLY A 368 -5.40 -41.99 -9.34
N LYS A 369 -5.55 -41.95 -8.01
CA LYS A 369 -4.99 -40.89 -7.17
C LYS A 369 -3.45 -40.94 -7.17
N PRO A 370 -2.74 -39.86 -7.56
CA PRO A 370 -1.29 -39.86 -7.56
C PRO A 370 -0.68 -40.13 -6.18
N ASP A 371 0.49 -40.77 -6.13
CA ASP A 371 1.20 -40.99 -4.86
C ASP A 371 1.85 -39.72 -4.30
N GLU A 372 2.24 -38.80 -5.18
CA GLU A 372 2.83 -37.50 -4.85
C GLU A 372 2.48 -36.51 -5.96
N ILE A 373 2.29 -35.23 -5.61
CA ILE A 373 2.17 -34.15 -6.59
C ILE A 373 3.30 -33.15 -6.36
N ARG A 374 4.04 -32.86 -7.42
CA ARG A 374 5.11 -31.85 -7.43
C ARG A 374 4.66 -30.66 -8.25
N VAL A 375 4.74 -29.46 -7.67
CA VAL A 375 4.35 -28.22 -8.36
C VAL A 375 5.55 -27.29 -8.44
N GLU A 376 5.74 -26.64 -9.58
CA GLU A 376 6.73 -25.59 -9.72
C GLU A 376 6.20 -24.27 -9.13
N LEU A 377 7.01 -23.62 -8.31
CA LEU A 377 6.84 -22.23 -7.87
C LEU A 377 7.73 -21.32 -8.69
N ALA A 378 7.24 -20.13 -8.99
CA ALA A 378 8.09 -18.96 -9.26
C ALA A 378 8.82 -18.45 -7.99
N ARG A 379 9.22 -19.33 -7.06
CA ARG A 379 10.09 -18.96 -5.94
C ARG A 379 11.54 -18.97 -6.44
N GLU A 380 12.27 -17.94 -6.05
CA GLU A 380 13.70 -17.85 -6.25
C GLU A 380 14.42 -18.79 -5.26
N LEU A 381 15.59 -19.31 -5.64
CA LEU A 381 16.43 -20.11 -4.74
C LEU A 381 16.87 -19.29 -3.53
N LYS A 382 17.26 -19.98 -2.44
CA LYS A 382 17.81 -19.30 -1.26
C LYS A 382 19.04 -18.49 -1.68
N LEU A 383 18.94 -17.17 -1.55
CA LEU A 383 20.06 -16.25 -1.78
C LEU A 383 21.27 -16.65 -0.94
N SER A 384 22.45 -16.59 -1.56
CA SER A 384 23.74 -16.73 -0.86
C SER A 384 23.94 -15.60 0.15
N LYS A 385 24.86 -15.77 1.11
CA LYS A 385 25.18 -14.71 2.10
C LYS A 385 25.51 -13.38 1.40
N LYS A 386 26.38 -13.42 0.38
CA LYS A 386 26.74 -12.26 -0.45
C LYS A 386 25.53 -11.61 -1.14
N GLN A 387 24.59 -12.40 -1.64
CA GLN A 387 23.36 -11.86 -2.25
C GLN A 387 22.44 -11.23 -1.21
N LYS A 388 22.27 -11.85 -0.04
CA LYS A 388 21.52 -11.26 1.08
C LYS A 388 22.13 -9.95 1.54
N ASP A 389 23.44 -9.91 1.73
CA ASP A 389 24.17 -8.71 2.15
C ASP A 389 23.99 -7.59 1.12
N ARG A 390 24.06 -7.89 -0.19
CA ARG A 390 23.74 -6.94 -1.25
C ARG A 390 22.30 -6.43 -1.18
N THR A 391 21.32 -7.30 -0.91
CA THR A 391 19.92 -6.89 -0.73
C THR A 391 19.75 -5.98 0.48
N ILE A 392 20.37 -6.31 1.62
CA ILE A 392 20.35 -5.48 2.83
C ILE A 392 21.00 -4.12 2.56
N GLN A 393 22.17 -4.10 1.90
CA GLN A 393 22.83 -2.87 1.48
C GLN A 393 21.93 -2.03 0.57
N GLN A 394 21.25 -2.64 -0.40
CA GLN A 394 20.33 -1.93 -1.29
C GLN A 394 19.11 -1.37 -0.53
N GLN A 395 18.57 -2.12 0.43
CA GLN A 395 17.48 -1.66 1.29
C GLN A 395 17.90 -0.48 2.17
N ASN A 396 19.10 -0.56 2.76
CA ASN A 396 19.67 0.53 3.55
C ASN A 396 19.90 1.79 2.70
N LYS A 397 20.47 1.64 1.49
CA LYS A 397 20.60 2.75 0.53
C LYS A 397 19.24 3.39 0.20
N ASN A 398 18.22 2.57 -0.06
CA ASN A 398 16.87 3.07 -0.31
C ASN A 398 16.28 3.80 0.89
N LYS A 399 16.57 3.34 2.11
CA LYS A 399 16.10 3.98 3.35
C LYS A 399 16.76 5.34 3.56
N ILE A 400 18.08 5.42 3.39
CA ILE A 400 18.85 6.67 3.47
C ILE A 400 18.31 7.68 2.45
N ALA A 401 18.16 7.28 1.18
CA ALA A 401 17.64 8.16 0.14
C ALA A 401 16.19 8.64 0.43
N ASN A 402 15.38 7.83 1.10
CA ASN A 402 14.04 8.26 1.52
C ASN A 402 14.09 9.26 2.68
N GLN A 403 15.03 9.11 3.62
CA GLN A 403 15.23 10.05 4.72
C GLN A 403 15.76 11.39 4.21
N GLU A 404 16.74 11.38 3.30
CA GLU A 404 17.26 12.58 2.65
C GLU A 404 16.15 13.36 1.93
N ALA A 405 15.26 12.66 1.24
CA ALA A 405 14.09 13.27 0.64
C ALA A 405 13.17 13.90 1.70
N GLU A 406 12.87 13.19 2.78
CA GLU A 406 12.04 13.70 3.89
C GLU A 406 12.64 14.98 4.50
N ASP A 407 13.93 14.96 4.80
CA ASP A 407 14.65 16.10 5.37
C ASP A 407 14.70 17.28 4.41
N PHE A 408 14.91 17.03 3.11
CA PHE A 408 14.89 18.05 2.07
C PHE A 408 13.54 18.75 1.98
N TYR A 409 12.43 18.01 1.85
CA TYR A 409 11.11 18.62 1.74
C TYR A 409 10.70 19.34 3.02
N LYS A 410 11.08 18.80 4.19
CA LYS A 410 10.83 19.46 5.47
C LYS A 410 11.58 20.79 5.58
N LYS A 411 12.88 20.81 5.24
CA LYS A 411 13.71 22.02 5.35
C LYS A 411 13.34 23.08 4.32
N LYS A 412 13.05 22.68 3.08
CA LYS A 412 12.83 23.59 1.96
C LYS A 412 11.38 24.09 1.86
N PHE A 413 10.40 23.23 2.21
CA PHE A 413 8.97 23.51 2.00
C PHE A 413 8.12 23.38 3.27
N GLY A 414 8.71 23.02 4.42
CA GLY A 414 7.95 22.84 5.67
C GLY A 414 7.00 21.64 5.66
N VAL A 415 7.22 20.64 4.81
CA VAL A 415 6.34 19.47 4.68
C VAL A 415 6.74 18.39 5.69
N ASP A 416 5.88 18.14 6.69
CA ASP A 416 6.15 17.17 7.76
C ASP A 416 5.95 15.70 7.36
N LYS A 417 5.14 15.42 6.33
CA LYS A 417 4.89 14.06 5.82
C LYS A 417 5.03 14.03 4.31
N VAL A 418 6.14 13.46 3.82
CA VAL A 418 6.41 13.33 2.39
C VAL A 418 5.82 12.04 1.83
N SER A 419 5.11 12.13 0.70
CA SER A 419 4.51 10.96 0.05
C SER A 419 5.59 10.03 -0.56
N PHE A 420 5.22 8.77 -0.83
CA PHE A 420 6.11 7.84 -1.54
C PHE A 420 6.53 8.39 -2.92
N GLU A 421 5.59 9.01 -3.62
CA GLU A 421 5.83 9.53 -4.96
C GLU A 421 6.71 10.79 -4.92
N ASP A 422 6.57 11.67 -3.92
CA ASP A 422 7.45 12.85 -3.80
C ASP A 422 8.88 12.46 -3.40
N LYS A 423 9.02 11.43 -2.56
CA LYS A 423 10.32 10.77 -2.32
C LYS A 423 10.91 10.21 -3.60
N LEU A 424 10.08 9.61 -4.46
CA LEU A 424 10.51 9.10 -5.75
C LEU A 424 10.91 10.23 -6.72
N LYS A 425 10.14 11.33 -6.80
CA LYS A 425 10.48 12.53 -7.58
C LYS A 425 11.84 13.08 -7.15
N TYR A 426 12.05 13.28 -5.85
CA TYR A 426 13.33 13.77 -5.33
C TYR A 426 14.50 12.87 -5.73
N ARG A 427 14.35 11.55 -5.57
CA ARG A 427 15.39 10.58 -5.93
C ARG A 427 15.74 10.62 -7.41
N LEU A 428 14.72 10.67 -8.27
CA LEU A 428 14.92 10.74 -9.73
C LEU A 428 15.51 12.09 -10.14
N TRP A 429 15.10 13.18 -9.47
CA TRP A 429 15.64 14.52 -9.69
C TRP A 429 17.12 14.62 -9.31
N LYS A 430 17.53 14.09 -8.15
CA LYS A 430 18.96 14.05 -7.77
C LYS A 430 19.77 13.11 -8.66
N GLU A 431 19.20 11.98 -9.08
CA GLU A 431 19.85 11.05 -10.01
C GLU A 431 20.06 11.68 -11.39
N ALA A 432 19.11 12.50 -11.85
CA ALA A 432 19.20 13.26 -13.11
C ALA A 432 19.93 14.61 -12.95
N GLU A 433 20.73 14.77 -11.90
CA GLU A 433 21.52 15.98 -11.62
C GLU A 433 20.70 17.28 -11.67
N GLU A 434 19.45 17.22 -11.22
CA GLU A 434 18.53 18.36 -11.14
C GLU A 434 18.02 18.90 -12.49
N HIS A 435 18.20 18.13 -13.57
CA HIS A 435 17.75 18.49 -14.92
C HIS A 435 16.75 17.46 -15.48
N CYS A 436 15.97 17.88 -16.48
CA CYS A 436 15.15 16.99 -17.28
C CYS A 436 16.04 16.21 -18.27
N PRO A 437 16.11 14.87 -18.23
CA PRO A 437 16.98 14.11 -19.12
C PRO A 437 16.62 14.24 -20.61
N TYR A 438 15.35 14.53 -20.92
CA TYR A 438 14.89 14.71 -22.29
C TYR A 438 15.18 16.10 -22.84
N THR A 439 14.88 17.15 -22.08
CA THR A 439 15.00 18.54 -22.58
C THR A 439 16.32 19.22 -22.18
N GLY A 440 17.01 18.70 -21.16
CA GLY A 440 18.18 19.35 -20.57
C GLY A 440 17.86 20.56 -19.70
N GLU A 441 16.59 20.97 -19.59
CA GLU A 441 16.19 22.10 -18.76
C GLU A 441 16.40 21.79 -17.28
N SER A 442 16.88 22.79 -16.53
CA SER A 442 16.97 22.71 -15.08
C SER A 442 15.57 22.61 -14.47
N ILE A 443 15.44 21.75 -13.46
CA ILE A 443 14.22 21.58 -12.68
C ILE A 443 14.49 22.19 -11.30
N PRO A 444 14.08 23.43 -11.03
CA PRO A 444 14.17 24.01 -9.70
C PRO A 444 13.42 23.15 -8.67
N PRO A 445 13.91 23.06 -7.42
CA PRO A 445 13.26 22.36 -6.33
C PRO A 445 11.76 22.61 -6.21
N GLU A 446 11.35 23.87 -6.43
CA GLU A 446 9.97 24.35 -6.27
C GLU A 446 9.00 23.65 -7.25
N LEU A 447 9.50 23.16 -8.38
CA LEU A 447 8.70 22.44 -9.37
C LEU A 447 8.36 21.00 -8.94
N LEU A 448 9.10 20.40 -8.00
CA LEU A 448 8.88 19.01 -7.59
C LEU A 448 7.50 18.79 -6.93
N LEU A 449 6.99 19.82 -6.24
CA LEU A 449 5.66 19.83 -5.63
C LEU A 449 4.54 20.24 -6.60
N SER A 450 4.89 20.65 -7.81
CA SER A 450 3.93 21.12 -8.82
C SER A 450 3.53 20.03 -9.81
N ASP A 451 2.46 20.30 -10.56
CA ASP A 451 2.01 19.47 -11.69
C ASP A 451 2.83 19.68 -12.98
N LYS A 452 3.93 20.45 -12.91
CA LYS A 452 4.84 20.72 -14.04
C LYS A 452 5.97 19.68 -14.17
N VAL A 453 6.10 18.76 -13.22
CA VAL A 453 7.10 17.68 -13.26
C VAL A 453 6.43 16.33 -13.01
N ASP A 454 6.66 15.39 -13.92
CA ASP A 454 6.15 14.03 -13.90
C ASP A 454 7.25 13.01 -13.58
N ILE A 455 6.86 11.88 -12.99
CA ILE A 455 7.67 10.66 -13.00
C ILE A 455 7.32 9.92 -14.28
N GLU A 456 8.29 9.82 -15.18
CA GLU A 456 8.08 9.26 -16.51
C GLU A 456 8.67 7.86 -16.67
N HIS A 457 7.98 6.99 -17.41
CA HIS A 457 8.51 5.70 -17.83
C HIS A 457 9.41 5.86 -19.07
N ILE A 458 10.70 5.54 -18.95
CA ILE A 458 11.67 5.67 -20.05
C ILE A 458 11.15 4.93 -21.28
N ILE A 459 10.91 3.64 -21.13
CA ILE A 459 10.11 2.85 -22.07
C ILE A 459 8.65 2.86 -21.59
N PRO A 460 7.68 3.25 -22.45
CA PRO A 460 6.28 3.37 -22.05
C PRO A 460 5.72 2.11 -21.37
N TYR A 461 5.06 2.30 -20.23
CA TYR A 461 4.52 1.19 -19.44
C TYR A 461 3.56 0.29 -20.23
N SER A 462 2.80 0.85 -21.17
CA SER A 462 1.87 0.10 -22.03
C SER A 462 2.56 -0.91 -22.96
N ARG A 463 3.86 -0.73 -23.22
CA ARG A 463 4.66 -1.51 -24.17
C ARG A 463 5.58 -2.52 -23.50
N CYS A 464 6.07 -2.23 -22.30
CA CYS A 464 7.01 -3.12 -21.58
C CYS A 464 6.49 -3.62 -20.22
N PHE A 465 5.39 -3.05 -19.69
CA PHE A 465 4.85 -3.35 -18.36
C PHE A 465 5.84 -3.26 -17.19
N ASP A 466 6.98 -2.58 -17.39
CA ASP A 466 8.02 -2.40 -16.40
C ASP A 466 7.75 -1.12 -15.58
N ASN A 467 7.20 -1.30 -14.38
CA ASN A 467 7.00 -0.22 -13.42
C ASN A 467 8.16 -0.07 -12.40
N SER A 468 9.29 -0.74 -12.65
CA SER A 468 10.44 -0.72 -11.76
C SER A 468 11.09 0.67 -11.73
N TYR A 469 11.87 0.93 -10.69
CA TYR A 469 12.65 2.17 -10.59
C TYR A 469 13.59 2.37 -11.78
N MET A 470 14.11 1.28 -12.35
CA MET A 470 15.07 1.32 -13.46
C MET A 470 14.43 1.63 -14.82
N ASN A 471 13.10 1.72 -14.89
CA ASN A 471 12.39 2.24 -16.06
C ASN A 471 11.78 3.62 -15.77
N LYS A 472 12.16 4.29 -14.68
CA LYS A 472 11.60 5.60 -14.33
C LYS A 472 12.64 6.69 -14.33
N THR A 473 12.23 7.88 -14.77
CA THR A 473 13.02 9.09 -14.72
C THR A 473 12.16 10.30 -14.34
N ILE A 474 12.78 11.44 -14.06
CA ILE A 474 12.08 12.72 -13.88
C ILE A 474 11.91 13.37 -15.26
N CYS A 475 10.77 14.04 -15.52
CA CYS A 475 10.55 14.75 -16.78
C CYS A 475 9.66 15.98 -16.57
N LEU A 476 9.85 17.02 -17.37
CA LEU A 476 8.87 18.10 -17.46
C LEU A 476 7.56 17.58 -18.01
N SER A 477 6.45 17.91 -17.34
CA SER A 477 5.12 17.38 -17.67
C SER A 477 4.65 17.80 -19.06
N GLU A 478 5.07 18.97 -19.54
CA GLU A 478 4.74 19.45 -20.89
C GLU A 478 5.37 18.56 -21.96
N PHE A 479 6.68 18.31 -21.87
CA PHE A 479 7.37 17.38 -22.76
C PHE A 479 6.77 15.98 -22.67
N ASN A 480 6.53 15.50 -21.45
CA ASN A 480 6.01 14.15 -21.25
C ASN A 480 4.63 13.94 -21.90
N ARG A 481 3.69 14.83 -21.60
CA ARG A 481 2.28 14.67 -21.97
C ARG A 481 2.00 15.04 -23.43
N ASN A 482 2.74 16.00 -23.98
CA ASN A 482 2.47 16.53 -25.32
C ASN A 482 3.41 15.99 -26.39
N ILE A 483 4.68 15.69 -26.04
CA ILE A 483 5.71 15.26 -26.97
C ILE A 483 5.93 13.75 -26.83
N LYS A 484 6.47 13.28 -25.70
CA LYS A 484 6.87 11.87 -25.52
C LYS A 484 5.70 10.89 -25.62
N LYS A 485 4.60 11.14 -24.90
CA LYS A 485 3.41 10.30 -24.89
C LYS A 485 3.76 8.80 -24.74
N ASN A 486 3.37 7.98 -25.72
CA ASN A 486 3.59 6.53 -25.72
C ASN A 486 4.82 6.10 -26.56
N GLN A 487 5.76 7.01 -26.80
CA GLN A 487 6.96 6.78 -27.59
C GLN A 487 8.18 6.48 -26.69
N THR A 488 9.13 5.71 -27.23
CA THR A 488 10.45 5.49 -26.62
C THR A 488 11.34 6.73 -26.81
N PRO A 489 12.45 6.87 -26.05
CA PRO A 489 13.37 7.99 -26.25
C PRO A 489 13.88 8.06 -27.70
N TYR A 490 14.18 6.92 -28.32
CA TYR A 490 14.59 6.87 -29.72
C TYR A 490 13.49 7.33 -30.69
N GLU A 491 12.25 6.89 -30.49
CA GLU A 491 11.11 7.26 -31.35
C GLU A 491 10.74 8.74 -31.25
N VAL A 492 10.86 9.36 -30.07
CA VAL A 492 10.59 10.80 -29.91
C VAL A 492 11.55 11.65 -30.73
N HIS A 493 12.80 11.21 -30.86
CA HIS A 493 13.85 11.92 -31.59
C HIS A 493 14.10 11.30 -32.98
N SER A 494 13.21 10.47 -33.50
CA SER A 494 13.35 9.87 -34.82
C SER A 494 13.34 10.96 -35.90
N GLY A 495 14.42 11.06 -36.68
CA GLY A 495 14.60 12.11 -37.69
C GLY A 495 15.43 13.33 -37.23
N ASN A 496 15.86 13.39 -35.97
CA ASN A 496 16.85 14.35 -35.49
C ASN A 496 17.92 13.65 -34.64
N GLU A 497 18.96 13.14 -35.30
CA GLU A 497 20.05 12.38 -34.66
C GLU A 497 20.85 13.22 -33.65
N GLN A 498 20.92 14.54 -33.86
CA GLN A 498 21.64 15.45 -32.99
C GLN A 498 20.92 15.62 -31.64
N ASP A 499 19.61 15.83 -31.66
CA ASP A 499 18.80 15.90 -30.43
C ASP A 499 18.86 14.58 -29.65
N TYR A 500 18.78 13.44 -30.35
CA TYR A 500 18.88 12.14 -29.71
C TYR A 500 20.24 11.94 -29.04
N PHE A 501 21.33 12.32 -29.73
CA PHE A 501 22.68 12.25 -29.18
C PHE A 501 22.85 13.12 -27.92
N GLU A 502 22.26 14.31 -27.89
CA GLU A 502 22.27 15.15 -26.70
C GLU A 502 21.54 14.52 -25.51
N VAL A 503 20.40 13.87 -25.75
CA VAL A 503 19.69 13.12 -24.70
C VAL A 503 20.56 11.98 -24.17
N LEU A 504 21.19 11.21 -25.05
CA LEU A 504 22.09 10.13 -24.63
C LEU A 504 23.24 10.67 -23.77
N LYS A 505 23.85 11.81 -24.17
CA LYS A 505 24.91 12.48 -23.42
C LYS A 505 24.45 12.92 -22.02
N ARG A 506 23.25 13.49 -21.91
CA ARG A 506 22.66 13.89 -20.60
C ARG A 506 22.38 12.69 -19.71
N THR A 507 22.10 11.53 -20.28
CA THR A 507 21.76 10.30 -19.53
C THR A 507 22.96 9.44 -19.14
N GLU A 508 24.19 9.84 -19.46
CA GLU A 508 25.39 9.04 -19.15
C GLU A 508 25.66 8.90 -17.65
N SER A 509 25.26 9.89 -16.84
CA SER A 509 25.37 9.85 -15.38
C SER A 509 24.34 8.91 -14.73
N LEU A 510 23.30 8.51 -15.46
CA LEU A 510 22.28 7.60 -14.94
C LEU A 510 22.84 6.18 -14.76
N PRO A 511 22.28 5.39 -13.83
CA PRO A 511 22.63 3.99 -13.68
C PRO A 511 22.53 3.22 -15.01
N TRP A 512 23.50 2.34 -15.26
CA TRP A 512 23.61 1.58 -16.51
C TRP A 512 22.27 0.94 -17.00
N PRO A 513 21.42 0.34 -16.15
CA PRO A 513 20.13 -0.18 -16.61
C PRO A 513 19.18 0.88 -17.18
N LYS A 514 19.20 2.12 -16.67
CA LYS A 514 18.41 3.23 -17.21
C LYS A 514 19.01 3.73 -18.51
N ARG A 515 20.33 3.98 -18.52
CA ARG A 515 21.07 4.40 -19.72
C ARG A 515 20.79 3.47 -20.92
N ARG A 516 20.89 2.15 -20.72
CA ARG A 516 20.58 1.16 -21.76
C ARG A 516 19.16 1.30 -22.33
N ARG A 517 18.17 1.69 -21.51
CA ARG A 517 16.78 1.91 -21.99
C ARG A 517 16.64 3.21 -22.78
N PHE A 518 17.45 4.22 -22.50
CA PHE A 518 17.53 5.43 -23.32
C PHE A 518 18.17 5.14 -24.68
N GLU A 519 19.19 4.28 -24.71
CA GLU A 519 19.91 3.87 -25.93
C GLU A 519 19.14 2.85 -26.80
N GLN A 520 18.09 2.24 -26.23
CA GLN A 520 17.35 1.15 -26.86
C GLN A 520 16.53 1.64 -28.05
N LYS A 521 16.90 1.17 -29.25
CA LYS A 521 16.19 1.49 -30.51
C LYS A 521 15.02 0.54 -30.81
N GLU A 522 15.17 -0.73 -30.46
CA GLU A 522 14.16 -1.77 -30.67
C GLU A 522 13.62 -2.30 -29.34
N LEU A 523 12.31 -2.48 -29.25
CA LEU A 523 11.70 -3.07 -28.06
C LEU A 523 11.86 -4.59 -28.08
N ASP A 524 12.33 -5.12 -26.96
CA ASP A 524 12.40 -6.56 -26.72
C ASP A 524 11.00 -7.07 -26.30
N GLU A 525 10.40 -7.93 -27.11
CA GLU A 525 9.05 -8.47 -26.91
C GLU A 525 8.95 -9.30 -25.60
N ASP A 526 10.08 -9.83 -25.11
CA ASP A 526 10.17 -10.59 -23.85
C ASP A 526 10.01 -9.74 -22.57
N SER A 527 10.00 -8.41 -22.69
CA SER A 527 9.89 -7.51 -21.54
C SER A 527 8.53 -7.54 -20.82
N MET A 528 7.49 -8.14 -21.44
CA MET A 528 6.12 -8.24 -20.90
C MET A 528 5.98 -9.18 -19.66
N ILE A 529 7.00 -9.97 -19.33
CA ILE A 529 6.92 -11.09 -18.35
C ILE A 529 6.90 -10.62 -16.87
N GLY A 530 7.34 -9.38 -16.57
CA GLY A 530 7.54 -8.90 -15.19
C GLY A 530 6.30 -8.94 -14.29
N ARG A 531 5.09 -8.76 -14.85
CA ARG A 531 3.82 -8.83 -14.10
C ARG A 531 3.40 -10.27 -13.78
N GLN A 532 3.79 -11.25 -14.59
CA GLN A 532 3.44 -12.66 -14.39
C GLN A 532 4.17 -13.31 -13.20
N LEU A 533 5.34 -12.79 -12.80
CA LEU A 533 6.20 -13.40 -11.76
C LEU A 533 5.68 -13.24 -10.31
N SER A 534 4.86 -12.24 -10.01
CA SER A 534 4.25 -12.07 -8.68
C SER A 534 2.96 -12.89 -8.54
N ASP A 535 2.14 -12.93 -9.58
CA ASP A 535 0.92 -13.74 -9.65
C ASP A 535 1.26 -15.24 -9.61
N THR A 536 2.29 -15.68 -10.33
CA THR A 536 2.78 -17.08 -10.30
C THR A 536 3.20 -17.54 -8.90
N ARG A 537 3.85 -16.69 -8.09
CA ARG A 537 4.19 -17.01 -6.69
C ARG A 537 2.94 -17.21 -5.83
N TYR A 538 1.93 -16.38 -6.01
CA TYR A 538 0.68 -16.49 -5.25
C TYR A 538 -0.13 -17.71 -5.70
N ILE A 539 -0.27 -17.92 -7.01
CA ILE A 539 -0.90 -19.11 -7.62
C ILE A 539 -0.30 -20.38 -7.03
N SER A 540 1.02 -20.50 -7.05
CA SER A 540 1.71 -21.70 -6.60
C SER A 540 1.52 -21.98 -5.09
N ARG A 541 1.44 -20.93 -4.26
CA ARG A 541 1.15 -21.08 -2.82
C ARG A 541 -0.27 -21.57 -2.59
N GLU A 542 -1.25 -21.00 -3.29
CA GLU A 542 -2.65 -21.42 -3.16
C GLU A 542 -2.88 -22.79 -3.81
N ALA A 543 -2.19 -23.10 -4.91
CA ALA A 543 -2.19 -24.41 -5.55
C ALA A 543 -1.70 -25.51 -4.60
N ARG A 544 -0.59 -25.28 -3.87
CA ARG A 544 -0.13 -26.24 -2.85
C ARG A 544 -1.22 -26.51 -1.82
N LYS A 545 -1.78 -25.45 -1.20
CA LYS A 545 -2.84 -25.61 -0.18
C LYS A 545 -4.07 -26.33 -0.73
N TYR A 546 -4.40 -26.06 -1.98
CA TYR A 546 -5.55 -26.64 -2.65
C TYR A 546 -5.34 -28.12 -2.97
N LEU A 547 -4.17 -28.50 -3.48
CA LEU A 547 -3.78 -29.88 -3.77
C LEU A 547 -3.65 -30.74 -2.52
N LEU A 548 -3.22 -30.13 -1.40
CA LEU A 548 -3.14 -30.83 -0.12
C LEU A 548 -4.50 -31.39 0.32
N LYS A 549 -5.64 -30.89 -0.17
CA LYS A 549 -6.96 -31.47 0.13
C LYS A 549 -7.12 -32.92 -0.33
N LEU A 550 -6.23 -33.40 -1.20
CA LEU A 550 -6.19 -34.80 -1.59
C LEU A 550 -5.43 -35.67 -0.57
N TYR A 551 -4.65 -35.12 0.35
CA TYR A 551 -3.73 -35.91 1.18
C TYR A 551 -3.78 -35.51 2.65
N GLU A 552 -3.76 -36.49 3.54
CA GLU A 552 -3.63 -36.26 4.98
C GLU A 552 -2.20 -35.84 5.34
N ASN A 553 -1.21 -36.29 4.56
CA ASN A 553 0.19 -36.00 4.78
C ASN A 553 0.67 -34.83 3.92
N GLU A 554 1.05 -33.73 4.57
CA GLU A 554 1.58 -32.53 3.92
C GLU A 554 2.82 -32.72 3.02
N GLN A 555 3.54 -33.84 3.19
CA GLN A 555 4.72 -34.17 2.39
C GLN A 555 4.37 -34.72 1.00
N LYS A 556 3.10 -35.12 0.79
CA LYS A 556 2.61 -35.65 -0.49
C LYS A 556 2.46 -34.57 -1.57
N VAL A 557 2.47 -33.30 -1.19
CA VAL A 557 2.50 -32.18 -2.14
C VAL A 557 3.77 -31.36 -1.90
N SER A 558 4.74 -31.57 -2.76
CA SER A 558 6.01 -30.86 -2.72
C SER A 558 6.04 -29.73 -3.75
N VAL A 559 6.88 -28.73 -3.47
CA VAL A 559 6.94 -27.53 -4.31
C VAL A 559 8.37 -27.13 -4.59
N LEU A 560 8.68 -26.95 -5.87
CA LEU A 560 10.05 -26.73 -6.37
C LEU A 560 10.24 -25.29 -6.84
N PRO A 561 11.35 -24.61 -6.54
CA PRO A 561 11.67 -23.28 -7.08
C PRO A 561 12.01 -23.37 -8.58
N GLY A 562 11.45 -22.50 -9.43
CA GLY A 562 11.66 -22.54 -10.88
C GLY A 562 13.07 -22.21 -11.38
N GLN A 563 13.94 -21.69 -10.51
CA GLN A 563 15.37 -21.61 -10.82
C GLN A 563 16.07 -22.99 -10.76
N ALA A 564 15.54 -23.94 -9.99
CA ALA A 564 16.09 -25.29 -9.90
C ALA A 564 15.77 -26.10 -11.18
N THR A 565 14.56 -25.94 -11.72
CA THR A 565 14.10 -26.58 -12.96
C THR A 565 14.89 -26.06 -14.16
N ALA A 566 15.11 -24.74 -14.26
CA ALA A 566 15.94 -24.15 -15.32
C ALA A 566 17.39 -24.66 -15.30
N GLY A 567 18.00 -24.79 -14.11
CA GLY A 567 19.34 -25.36 -13.97
C GLY A 567 19.39 -26.83 -14.40
N LEU A 568 18.40 -27.63 -14.02
CA LEU A 568 18.29 -29.03 -14.42
C LEU A 568 18.05 -29.18 -15.92
N TRP A 569 17.23 -28.31 -16.51
CA TRP A 569 16.97 -28.24 -17.95
C TRP A 569 18.27 -28.18 -18.76
N HIS A 570 19.18 -27.28 -18.35
CA HIS A 570 20.49 -27.12 -18.98
C HIS A 570 21.39 -28.34 -18.76
N HIS A 571 21.50 -28.84 -17.53
CA HIS A 571 22.40 -29.97 -17.22
C HIS A 571 21.91 -31.30 -17.81
N TRP A 572 20.60 -31.46 -18.03
CA TRP A 572 20.02 -32.64 -18.67
C TRP A 572 19.97 -32.54 -20.19
N GLY A 573 20.50 -31.45 -20.78
CA GLY A 573 20.53 -31.27 -22.23
C GLY A 573 19.16 -31.10 -22.88
N LEU A 574 18.12 -30.76 -22.11
CA LEU A 574 16.73 -30.71 -22.60
C LEU A 574 16.45 -29.49 -23.49
N ASN A 575 17.36 -28.51 -23.52
CA ASN A 575 17.26 -27.36 -24.40
C ASN A 575 17.15 -27.75 -25.89
N ALA A 576 17.78 -28.88 -26.27
CA ALA A 576 17.84 -29.33 -27.66
C ALA A 576 16.54 -29.97 -28.18
N ILE A 577 15.55 -30.24 -27.33
CA ILE A 577 14.33 -30.99 -27.71
C ILE A 577 13.38 -30.14 -28.57
N LEU A 578 13.31 -28.82 -28.34
CA LEU A 578 12.38 -27.90 -29.01
C LEU A 578 13.09 -26.76 -29.76
N ALA A 579 14.42 -26.79 -29.85
CA ALA A 579 15.21 -25.80 -30.56
C ALA A 579 15.38 -26.23 -32.03
N GLU A 580 14.86 -25.46 -32.97
CA GLU A 580 15.28 -25.50 -34.38
C GLU A 580 16.54 -24.62 -34.53
N GLY A 581 17.65 -25.00 -33.88
CA GLY A 581 18.90 -24.23 -33.90
C GLY A 581 19.63 -24.19 -32.56
N ASP A 582 20.04 -22.99 -32.14
CA ASP A 582 21.00 -22.76 -31.05
C ASP A 582 20.57 -23.40 -29.72
N ILE A 583 21.41 -24.33 -29.22
CA ILE A 583 21.11 -25.27 -28.13
C ILE A 583 21.04 -24.56 -26.76
N ASP A 584 21.45 -23.29 -26.67
CA ASP A 584 21.47 -22.54 -25.42
C ASP A 584 20.24 -21.64 -25.19
N ILE A 585 19.31 -21.53 -26.14
CA ILE A 585 18.13 -20.64 -26.05
C ILE A 585 16.86 -21.47 -25.87
N LYS A 586 16.11 -21.23 -24.78
CA LYS A 586 14.78 -21.83 -24.60
C LYS A 586 13.81 -21.24 -25.63
N ASN A 587 13.32 -22.06 -26.56
CA ASN A 587 12.20 -21.67 -27.41
C ASN A 587 10.92 -21.53 -26.58
N ARG A 588 10.51 -20.29 -26.29
CA ARG A 588 9.31 -19.98 -25.48
C ARG A 588 8.04 -19.89 -26.32
N ASP A 589 8.16 -19.85 -27.63
CA ASP A 589 7.03 -19.73 -28.57
C ASP A 589 6.28 -21.06 -28.74
N ASP A 590 6.93 -22.17 -28.43
CA ASP A 590 6.32 -23.50 -28.44
C ASP A 590 5.81 -23.91 -27.05
N HIS A 591 4.49 -23.91 -26.85
CA HIS A 591 3.84 -24.29 -25.60
C HIS A 591 4.18 -25.69 -25.05
N ARG A 592 4.74 -26.60 -25.86
CA ARG A 592 5.20 -27.92 -25.41
C ARG A 592 6.32 -27.83 -24.37
N HIS A 593 7.04 -26.70 -24.28
CA HIS A 593 8.06 -26.51 -23.25
C HIS A 593 7.50 -26.68 -21.82
N HIS A 594 6.22 -26.35 -21.59
CA HIS A 594 5.55 -26.55 -20.30
C HIS A 594 5.47 -28.03 -19.89
N VAL A 595 5.37 -28.95 -20.85
CA VAL A 595 5.36 -30.40 -20.58
C VAL A 595 6.75 -30.86 -20.14
N ILE A 596 7.80 -30.36 -20.80
CA ILE A 596 9.18 -30.67 -20.44
C ILE A 596 9.49 -30.15 -19.03
N ASP A 597 9.09 -28.91 -18.72
CA ASP A 597 9.20 -28.35 -17.37
C ASP A 597 8.44 -29.20 -16.34
N ALA A 598 7.22 -29.65 -16.65
CA ALA A 598 6.44 -30.53 -15.77
C ALA A 598 7.12 -31.90 -15.53
N ILE A 599 7.75 -32.49 -16.54
CA ILE A 599 8.52 -33.73 -16.40
C ILE A 599 9.73 -33.50 -15.50
N VAL A 600 10.45 -32.39 -15.68
CA VAL A 600 11.61 -32.04 -14.84
C VAL A 600 11.19 -31.87 -13.38
N VAL A 601 10.08 -31.19 -13.15
CA VAL A 601 9.46 -31.03 -11.83
C VAL A 601 9.09 -32.40 -11.23
N ALA A 602 8.48 -33.28 -12.03
CA ALA A 602 8.09 -34.62 -11.60
C ALA A 602 9.30 -35.50 -11.26
N LEU A 603 10.43 -35.36 -11.94
CA LEU A 603 11.66 -36.14 -11.67
C LEU A 603 12.52 -35.57 -10.53
N THR A 604 12.29 -34.32 -10.14
CA THR A 604 13.10 -33.65 -9.12
C THR A 604 12.61 -33.95 -7.70
N ASN A 605 13.20 -34.96 -7.06
CA ASN A 605 12.91 -35.29 -5.66
C ASN A 605 13.59 -34.32 -4.67
N ARG A 606 13.20 -34.40 -3.39
CA ARG A 606 13.71 -33.54 -2.31
C ARG A 606 15.23 -33.66 -2.10
N SER A 607 15.79 -34.86 -2.29
CA SER A 607 17.23 -35.12 -2.13
C SER A 607 18.04 -34.42 -3.22
N LEU A 608 17.61 -34.55 -4.48
CA LEU A 608 18.20 -33.86 -5.63
C LEU A 608 18.11 -32.34 -5.46
N PHE A 609 16.96 -31.83 -5.01
CA PHE A 609 16.82 -30.41 -4.71
C PHE A 609 17.76 -29.91 -3.60
N GLN A 610 17.89 -30.67 -2.50
CA GLN A 610 18.83 -30.33 -1.42
C GLN A 610 20.28 -30.33 -1.90
N TYR A 611 20.64 -31.27 -2.75
CA TYR A 611 21.96 -31.35 -3.38
C TYR A 611 22.24 -30.10 -4.23
N ILE A 612 21.34 -29.75 -5.16
CA ILE A 612 21.46 -28.53 -6.00
C ILE A 612 21.53 -27.27 -5.14
N SER A 613 20.70 -27.16 -4.10
CA SER A 613 20.71 -26.01 -3.20
C SER A 613 21.99 -25.90 -2.35
N ARG A 614 22.67 -27.02 -2.05
CA ARG A 614 23.98 -27.01 -1.39
C ARG A 614 25.07 -26.59 -2.36
N LEU A 615 25.04 -27.10 -3.60
CA LEU A 615 25.97 -26.71 -4.66
C LEU A 615 25.86 -25.22 -4.98
N SER A 616 24.64 -24.67 -5.10
CA SER A 616 24.43 -23.24 -5.38
C SER A 616 24.91 -22.30 -4.26
N LYS A 617 25.07 -22.82 -3.03
CA LYS A 617 25.62 -22.06 -1.89
C LYS A 617 27.15 -22.04 -1.88
N ARG A 618 27.80 -23.07 -2.43
CA ARG A 618 29.25 -23.07 -2.67
C ARG A 618 29.49 -22.20 -3.90
N ASN A 619 30.43 -21.25 -3.83
CA ASN A 619 30.71 -20.38 -4.98
C ASN A 619 31.08 -21.22 -6.22
N ARG A 620 30.79 -20.71 -7.42
CA ARG A 620 31.20 -21.26 -8.74
C ARG A 620 32.71 -21.62 -8.88
N ARG A 621 33.56 -21.28 -7.90
CA ARG A 621 35.00 -21.61 -7.90
C ARG A 621 35.31 -23.05 -7.49
N ASP A 622 34.44 -23.72 -6.73
CA ASP A 622 34.72 -25.08 -6.24
C ASP A 622 34.25 -26.19 -7.21
N LEU A 623 33.38 -25.86 -8.17
CA LEU A 623 32.80 -26.82 -9.14
C LEU A 623 33.75 -27.21 -10.29
N ARG A 624 35.01 -26.76 -10.27
CA ARG A 624 36.04 -27.19 -11.24
C ARG A 624 36.99 -28.26 -10.67
N LYS A 625 36.75 -28.75 -9.45
CA LYS A 625 37.65 -29.70 -8.77
C LYS A 625 36.99 -31.00 -8.29
N ASP A 626 35.69 -31.15 -8.48
CA ASP A 626 34.97 -32.43 -8.38
C ASP A 626 34.24 -32.68 -9.72
#